data_AF-A0A3M1KDQ3-F1
#
_entry.id   AF-A0A3M1KDQ3-F1
#
_cell.length_a   1.000
_cell.length_b   1.000
_cell.length_c   1.000
_cell.angle_alpha   90.00
_cell.angle_beta   90.00
_cell.angle_gamma   90.00
#
_symmetry.space_group_name_H-M   'P 1'
#
loop_
_entity.id
_entity.type
_entity.pdbx_description
1 polymer ?
#
loop_
_entity_poly.entity_id
_entity_poly.type
_entity_poly.pdbx_seq_one_letter_code
_entity_poly.pdbx_strand_id
1 'polypeptide(L)'
;MNVTISLLTISSALLTFMTILWIISVRIRNAGIVDLVWGPAFALVAWASWFAAGRPDVPAVWIVNAMVTLWGCRLGLHLWHRNVGHGEDFRYATWRKETGPSYWWKSLFTVFLFQGVLILIIGAPLIGQNLVATPVRPLLPLGIALWLAGVIIEAVADLQLQRFRATRKTAEEVLDTGLWRYSRHPNYFGDALVWWGLALASMTDVGDAWMIVSPILMTVFLRFISGVTLLERTLAARKPGYRDYMARTSPFMLRPPKRRTDRHGRTTSLLLLACALGVASSSPASTRDGLLCGETSWRYLGLIPVFDIRLERPASAACAFPFPDSEPAELELTYRVSIDRDDFVEITRRGICTANPPEVCNVLQSPLQRWNALYQDIASGDRYRIRWEPRLARTCLFKNDKRLGCVTHPHFGPALLAIWLGPDGMDRRLRNRLTARR
;
A
#
# COMPACT_ATOMS: atom_id res chain seq x y z
N MET A 1 12.14 -39.88 0.84
CA MET A 1 10.68 -39.81 1.05
C MET A 1 10.06 -39.07 -0.13
N ASN A 2 8.86 -39.45 -0.59
CA ASN A 2 8.20 -38.74 -1.70
C ASN A 2 7.91 -37.29 -1.28
N VAL A 3 8.20 -36.29 -2.13
CA VAL A 3 7.96 -34.86 -1.88
C VAL A 3 6.52 -34.62 -1.41
N THR A 4 5.55 -35.32 -1.99
CA THR A 4 4.14 -35.26 -1.59
C THR A 4 3.93 -35.66 -0.12
N ILE A 5 4.59 -36.74 0.33
CA ILE A 5 4.50 -37.21 1.72
C ILE A 5 5.14 -36.19 2.67
N SER A 6 6.25 -35.58 2.25
CA SER A 6 6.89 -34.51 3.04
C SER A 6 5.98 -33.30 3.19
N LEU A 7 5.36 -32.82 2.11
CA LEU A 7 4.43 -31.69 2.15
C LEU A 7 3.18 -31.99 2.98
N LEU A 8 2.65 -33.20 2.90
CA LEU A 8 1.54 -33.64 3.77
C LEU A 8 1.95 -33.63 5.24
N THR A 9 3.12 -34.18 5.57
CA THR A 9 3.63 -34.20 6.95
C THR A 9 3.77 -32.80 7.53
N ILE A 10 4.36 -31.87 6.77
CA ILE A 10 4.53 -30.47 7.17
C ILE A 10 3.18 -29.79 7.36
N SER A 11 2.27 -29.97 6.39
CA SER A 11 0.94 -29.35 6.42
C SER A 11 0.09 -29.89 7.57
N SER A 12 0.15 -31.19 7.83
CA SER A 12 -0.51 -31.82 8.98
C SER A 12 0.03 -31.30 10.30
N ALA A 13 1.35 -31.19 10.46
CA ALA A 13 1.96 -30.65 11.67
C ALA A 13 1.50 -29.20 11.94
N LEU A 14 1.51 -28.34 10.91
CA LEU A 14 1.04 -26.97 11.04
C LEU A 14 -0.47 -26.89 11.30
N LEU A 15 -1.27 -27.71 10.63
CA LEU A 15 -2.72 -27.78 10.82
C LEU A 15 -3.06 -28.17 12.27
N THR A 16 -2.40 -29.19 12.80
CA THR A 16 -2.55 -29.61 14.20
C THR A 16 -2.18 -28.47 15.14
N PHE A 17 -1.05 -27.82 14.90
CA PHE A 17 -0.61 -26.68 15.72
C PHE A 17 -1.63 -25.52 15.70
N MET A 18 -2.09 -25.10 14.52
CA MET A 18 -3.08 -24.03 14.36
C MET A 18 -4.43 -24.40 14.99
N THR A 19 -4.83 -25.66 14.92
CA THR A 19 -6.07 -26.15 15.54
C THR A 19 -5.97 -26.14 17.06
N ILE A 20 -4.86 -26.61 17.64
CA ILE A 20 -4.62 -26.55 19.09
C ILE A 20 -4.64 -25.10 19.56
N LEU A 21 -3.95 -24.22 18.85
CA LEU A 21 -3.90 -22.80 19.17
C LEU A 21 -5.30 -22.15 19.10
N TRP A 22 -6.09 -22.50 18.09
CA TRP A 22 -7.47 -22.04 17.99
C TRP A 22 -8.31 -22.48 19.20
N ILE A 23 -8.21 -23.76 19.60
CA ILE A 23 -8.90 -24.28 20.81
C ILE A 23 -8.51 -23.44 22.03
N ILE A 24 -7.21 -23.19 22.21
CA ILE A 24 -6.72 -22.33 23.30
C ILE A 24 -7.33 -20.92 23.20
N SER A 25 -7.34 -20.32 22.01
CA SER A 25 -7.88 -18.97 21.78
C SER A 25 -9.36 -18.84 22.15
N VAL A 26 -10.14 -19.90 21.91
CA VAL A 26 -11.57 -19.95 22.23
C VAL A 26 -11.74 -20.01 23.74
N ARG A 27 -10.93 -20.82 24.44
CA ARG A 27 -10.96 -20.96 25.90
C ARG A 27 -10.60 -19.66 26.63
N ILE A 28 -9.55 -18.98 26.19
CA ILE A 28 -9.12 -17.72 26.80
C ILE A 28 -9.83 -16.48 26.24
N ARG A 29 -10.73 -16.68 25.25
CA ARG A 29 -11.44 -15.62 24.51
C ARG A 29 -10.50 -14.54 23.93
N ASN A 30 -9.37 -14.96 23.37
CA ASN A 30 -8.39 -14.06 22.78
C ASN A 30 -7.76 -14.70 21.53
N ALA A 31 -8.22 -14.28 20.34
CA ALA A 31 -7.68 -14.73 19.06
C ALA A 31 -6.34 -14.07 18.72
N GLY A 32 -5.95 -13.00 19.43
CA GLY A 32 -4.67 -12.31 19.25
C GLY A 32 -3.45 -13.14 19.63
N ILE A 33 -3.63 -14.30 20.28
CA ILE A 33 -2.51 -15.23 20.54
C ILE A 33 -1.90 -15.80 19.25
N VAL A 34 -2.61 -15.72 18.13
CA VAL A 34 -2.06 -16.15 16.83
C VAL A 34 -0.86 -15.30 16.41
N ASP A 35 -0.90 -13.99 16.70
CA ASP A 35 0.18 -13.07 16.34
C ASP A 35 1.46 -13.38 17.14
N LEU A 36 1.30 -13.86 18.38
CA LEU A 36 2.40 -14.27 19.24
C LEU A 36 3.17 -15.46 18.65
N VAL A 37 2.46 -16.43 18.09
CA VAL A 37 3.08 -17.65 17.57
C VAL A 37 3.38 -17.60 16.08
N TRP A 38 3.02 -16.53 15.39
CA TRP A 38 3.27 -16.33 13.96
C TRP A 38 4.74 -16.57 13.59
N GLY A 39 5.67 -15.90 14.27
CA GLY A 39 7.11 -16.10 14.10
C GLY A 39 7.55 -17.55 14.41
N PRO A 40 7.28 -18.07 15.62
CA PRO A 40 7.61 -19.45 16.00
C PRO A 40 7.02 -20.53 15.07
N ALA A 41 5.86 -20.29 14.45
CA ALA A 41 5.24 -21.23 13.53
C ALA A 41 6.07 -21.45 12.25
N PHE A 42 6.84 -20.46 11.79
CA PHE A 42 7.79 -20.67 10.69
C PHE A 42 8.95 -21.57 11.09
N ALA A 43 9.42 -21.48 12.34
CA ALA A 43 10.42 -22.40 12.87
C ALA A 43 9.84 -23.82 12.95
N LEU A 44 8.59 -23.99 13.39
CA LEU A 44 7.90 -25.27 13.36
C LEU A 44 7.87 -25.86 11.94
N VAL A 45 7.50 -25.07 10.93
CA VAL A 45 7.47 -25.52 9.53
C VAL A 45 8.87 -25.90 9.03
N ALA A 46 9.91 -25.14 9.39
CA ALA A 46 11.29 -25.43 9.03
C ALA A 46 11.78 -26.75 9.67
N TRP A 47 11.51 -26.98 10.95
CA TRP A 47 11.93 -28.21 11.62
C TRP A 47 11.09 -29.43 11.19
N ALA A 48 9.80 -29.26 10.95
CA ALA A 48 8.95 -30.29 10.39
C ALA A 48 9.42 -30.70 8.98
N SER A 49 9.82 -29.74 8.14
CA SER A 49 10.35 -30.02 6.81
C SER A 49 11.73 -30.67 6.85
N TRP A 50 12.60 -30.26 7.79
CA TRP A 50 13.88 -30.93 8.04
C TRP A 50 13.70 -32.40 8.45
N PHE A 51 12.76 -32.67 9.37
CA PHE A 51 12.44 -34.03 9.77
C PHE A 51 11.91 -34.84 8.58
N ALA A 52 10.98 -34.27 7.81
CA ALA A 52 10.39 -34.91 6.64
C ALA A 52 11.41 -35.16 5.53
N ALA A 53 12.42 -34.30 5.38
CA ALA A 53 13.51 -34.46 4.43
C ALA A 53 14.50 -35.60 4.79
N GLY A 54 14.29 -36.29 5.92
CA GLY A 54 15.20 -37.34 6.38
C GLY A 54 16.35 -36.80 7.21
N ARG A 55 16.17 -35.64 7.86
CA ARG A 55 17.14 -35.03 8.80
C ARG A 55 18.49 -34.75 8.14
N PRO A 56 18.52 -33.96 7.05
CA PRO A 56 19.76 -33.67 6.35
C PRO A 56 20.79 -33.04 7.29
N ASP A 57 21.98 -33.63 7.33
CA ASP A 57 23.09 -33.16 8.15
C ASP A 57 24.03 -32.27 7.33
N VAL A 58 23.53 -31.07 7.02
CA VAL A 58 24.26 -30.08 6.23
C VAL A 58 24.36 -28.78 7.04
N PRO A 59 25.57 -28.28 7.37
CA PRO A 59 25.73 -27.10 8.22
C PRO A 59 24.92 -25.89 7.75
N ALA A 60 24.84 -25.65 6.44
CA ALA A 60 24.06 -24.57 5.88
C ALA A 60 22.55 -24.69 6.16
N VAL A 61 22.00 -25.92 6.17
CA VAL A 61 20.61 -26.20 6.55
C VAL A 61 20.35 -25.84 8.01
N TRP A 62 21.24 -26.28 8.90
CA TRP A 62 21.19 -25.98 10.33
C TRP A 62 21.24 -24.47 10.58
N ILE A 63 22.12 -23.75 9.89
CA ILE A 63 22.24 -22.29 10.01
C ILE A 63 20.91 -21.61 9.66
N VAL A 64 20.29 -21.94 8.52
CA VAL A 64 19.02 -21.32 8.11
C VAL A 64 17.89 -21.66 9.08
N ASN A 65 17.80 -22.91 9.54
CA ASN A 65 16.80 -23.31 10.54
C ASN A 65 17.02 -22.58 11.88
N ALA A 66 18.26 -22.38 12.29
CA ALA A 66 18.60 -21.58 13.47
C ALA A 66 18.24 -20.11 13.29
N MET A 67 18.53 -19.51 12.12
CA MET A 67 18.17 -18.13 11.80
C MET A 67 16.66 -17.87 11.95
N VAL A 68 15.81 -18.71 11.34
CA VAL A 68 14.34 -18.54 11.48
C VAL A 68 13.87 -18.82 12.90
N THR A 69 14.49 -19.77 13.61
CA THR A 69 14.14 -20.08 15.01
C THR A 69 14.46 -18.91 15.93
N LEU A 70 15.67 -18.34 15.83
CA LEU A 70 16.10 -17.21 16.64
C LEU A 70 15.22 -15.99 16.40
N TRP A 71 14.94 -15.66 15.13
CA TRP A 71 14.05 -14.56 14.80
C TRP A 71 12.61 -14.81 15.26
N GLY A 72 12.05 -16.00 15.00
CA GLY A 72 10.68 -16.36 15.36
C GLY A 72 10.47 -16.31 16.86
N CYS A 73 11.38 -16.90 17.64
CA CYS A 73 11.36 -16.83 19.10
C CYS A 73 11.49 -15.40 19.61
N ARG A 74 12.40 -14.58 19.05
CA ARG A 74 12.54 -13.16 19.40
C ARG A 74 11.24 -12.39 19.19
N LEU A 75 10.64 -12.52 18.02
CA LEU A 75 9.39 -11.86 17.67
C LEU A 75 8.27 -12.29 18.62
N GLY A 76 8.12 -13.60 18.85
CA GLY A 76 7.14 -14.13 19.78
C GLY A 76 7.34 -13.59 21.20
N LEU A 77 8.53 -13.71 21.77
CA LEU A 77 8.84 -13.20 23.12
C LEU A 77 8.59 -11.70 23.24
N HIS A 78 8.95 -10.91 22.23
CA HIS A 78 8.67 -9.48 22.20
C HIS A 78 7.17 -9.19 22.24
N LEU A 79 6.38 -9.85 21.39
CA LEU A 79 4.93 -9.67 21.32
C LEU A 79 4.23 -10.17 22.58
N TRP A 80 4.71 -11.26 23.19
CA TRP A 80 4.23 -11.74 24.48
C TRP A 80 4.46 -10.68 25.54
N HIS A 81 5.70 -10.24 25.75
CA HIS A 81 6.03 -9.22 26.75
C HIS A 81 5.24 -7.92 26.53
N ARG A 82 5.01 -7.53 25.27
CA ARG A 82 4.21 -6.35 24.91
C ARG A 82 2.73 -6.50 25.25
N ASN A 83 2.17 -7.70 25.08
CA ASN A 83 0.73 -7.94 25.18
C ASN A 83 0.31 -8.53 26.54
N VAL A 84 1.23 -9.03 27.36
CA VAL A 84 0.92 -9.50 28.72
C VAL A 84 0.24 -8.38 29.52
N GLY A 85 -0.82 -8.74 30.24
CA GLY A 85 -1.64 -7.79 31.00
C GLY A 85 -2.57 -6.90 30.16
N HIS A 86 -2.47 -6.96 28.83
CA HIS A 86 -3.36 -6.26 27.91
C HIS A 86 -4.44 -7.24 27.40
N GLY A 87 -5.64 -6.73 27.17
CA GLY A 87 -6.74 -7.52 26.62
C GLY A 87 -6.50 -8.00 25.17
N GLU A 88 -7.52 -8.61 24.57
CA GLU A 88 -7.49 -8.97 23.15
C GLU A 88 -7.21 -7.74 22.27
N ASP A 89 -6.35 -7.90 21.25
CA ASP A 89 -6.06 -6.83 20.31
C ASP A 89 -7.36 -6.33 19.64
N PHE A 90 -7.44 -5.01 19.47
CA PHE A 90 -8.67 -4.35 19.05
C PHE A 90 -9.24 -4.92 17.74
N ARG A 91 -8.39 -5.40 16.81
CA ARG A 91 -8.81 -5.99 15.53
C ARG A 91 -9.68 -7.22 15.77
N TYR A 92 -9.17 -8.17 16.57
CA TYR A 92 -9.86 -9.41 16.88
C TYR A 92 -11.09 -9.16 17.74
N ALA A 93 -11.00 -8.24 18.70
CA ALA A 93 -12.15 -7.83 19.52
C ALA A 93 -13.27 -7.20 18.67
N THR A 94 -12.91 -6.40 17.66
CA THR A 94 -13.87 -5.79 16.73
C THR A 94 -14.53 -6.86 15.85
N TRP A 95 -13.75 -7.76 15.24
CA TRP A 95 -14.31 -8.86 14.44
C TRP A 95 -15.20 -9.80 15.25
N ARG A 96 -14.87 -10.03 16.53
CA ARG A 96 -15.69 -10.79 17.47
C ARG A 96 -17.03 -10.12 17.73
N LYS A 97 -17.03 -8.80 17.97
CA LYS A 97 -18.25 -8.01 18.15
C LYS A 97 -19.13 -8.00 16.89
N GLU A 98 -18.52 -7.78 15.72
CA GLU A 98 -19.22 -7.73 14.43
C GLU A 98 -19.79 -9.09 14.01
N THR A 99 -19.07 -10.18 14.29
CA THR A 99 -19.50 -11.54 13.91
C THR A 99 -20.48 -12.15 14.92
N GLY A 100 -20.39 -11.76 16.20
CA GLY A 100 -21.27 -12.28 17.24
C GLY A 100 -21.00 -13.74 17.63
N PRO A 101 -22.03 -14.52 18.00
CA PRO A 101 -21.87 -15.86 18.58
C PRO A 101 -21.14 -16.89 17.70
N SER A 102 -21.12 -16.71 16.38
CA SER A 102 -20.44 -17.61 15.44
C SER A 102 -18.94 -17.36 15.32
N TYR A 103 -18.40 -16.33 15.99
CA TYR A 103 -16.99 -15.94 15.89
C TYR A 103 -16.02 -17.06 16.23
N TRP A 104 -16.34 -17.92 17.21
CA TRP A 104 -15.46 -19.02 17.59
C TRP A 104 -15.18 -19.95 16.40
N TRP A 105 -16.20 -20.34 15.62
CA TRP A 105 -16.02 -21.18 14.43
C TRP A 105 -15.45 -20.40 13.25
N LYS A 106 -15.92 -19.17 13.01
CA LYS A 106 -15.42 -18.33 11.91
C LYS A 106 -13.93 -18.03 12.05
N SER A 107 -13.48 -17.76 13.28
CA SER A 107 -12.07 -17.46 13.58
C SER A 107 -11.13 -18.61 13.21
N LEU A 108 -11.58 -19.88 13.27
CA LEU A 108 -10.79 -21.02 12.80
C LEU A 108 -10.35 -20.80 11.34
N PHE A 109 -11.28 -20.45 10.45
CA PHE A 109 -10.99 -20.29 9.03
C PHE A 109 -10.36 -18.94 8.71
N THR A 110 -10.89 -17.85 9.26
CA THR A 110 -10.48 -16.48 8.86
C THR A 110 -9.24 -15.98 9.59
N VAL A 111 -8.89 -16.57 10.73
CA VAL A 111 -7.70 -16.19 11.52
C VAL A 111 -6.67 -17.30 11.47
N PHE A 112 -6.96 -18.47 12.03
CA PHE A 112 -5.96 -19.51 12.26
C PHE A 112 -5.53 -20.24 11.00
N LEU A 113 -6.49 -20.83 10.26
CA LEU A 113 -6.18 -21.56 9.03
C LEU A 113 -5.69 -20.64 7.92
N PHE A 114 -6.27 -19.45 7.78
CA PHE A 114 -5.77 -18.44 6.84
C PHE A 114 -4.31 -18.08 7.14
N GLN A 115 -3.96 -17.82 8.40
CA GLN A 115 -2.58 -17.58 8.80
C GLN A 115 -1.68 -18.81 8.59
N GLY A 116 -2.18 -20.02 8.85
CA GLY A 116 -1.46 -21.26 8.56
C GLY A 116 -1.11 -21.42 7.08
N VAL A 117 -2.05 -21.14 6.17
CA VAL A 117 -1.79 -21.16 4.72
C VAL A 117 -0.72 -20.13 4.34
N LEU A 118 -0.80 -18.92 4.89
CA LEU A 118 0.21 -17.90 4.64
C LEU A 118 1.60 -18.31 5.16
N ILE A 119 1.67 -18.97 6.31
CA ILE A 119 2.93 -19.49 6.87
C ILE A 119 3.56 -20.53 5.93
N LEU A 120 2.77 -21.40 5.30
CA LEU A 120 3.30 -22.35 4.30
C LEU A 120 3.84 -21.64 3.05
N ILE A 121 3.07 -20.69 2.52
CA ILE A 121 3.43 -19.97 1.29
C ILE A 121 4.68 -19.11 1.52
N ILE A 122 4.70 -18.32 2.60
CA ILE A 122 5.83 -17.44 2.92
C ILE A 122 7.03 -18.28 3.40
N GLY A 123 6.79 -19.37 4.12
CA GLY A 123 7.82 -20.29 4.60
C GLY A 123 8.40 -21.22 3.53
N ALA A 124 7.92 -21.16 2.29
CA ALA A 124 8.32 -22.07 1.22
C ALA A 124 9.86 -22.18 1.00
N PRO A 125 10.67 -21.11 1.07
CA PRO A 125 12.13 -21.22 0.97
C PRO A 125 12.75 -22.06 2.09
N LEU A 126 12.15 -22.05 3.29
CA LEU A 126 12.61 -22.84 4.43
C LEU A 126 12.31 -24.33 4.23
N ILE A 127 11.23 -24.65 3.51
CA ILE A 127 10.89 -26.03 3.11
C ILE A 127 11.83 -26.48 1.99
N GLY A 128 11.96 -25.67 0.93
CA GLY A 128 12.77 -26.00 -0.25
C GLY A 128 14.23 -26.30 0.09
N GLN A 129 14.85 -25.46 0.93
CA GLN A 129 16.25 -25.64 1.33
C GLN A 129 16.50 -26.95 2.09
N ASN A 130 15.50 -27.45 2.83
CA ASN A 130 15.58 -28.71 3.57
C ASN A 130 15.41 -29.92 2.64
N LEU A 131 14.64 -29.79 1.56
CA LEU A 131 14.41 -30.88 0.59
C LEU A 131 15.60 -31.10 -0.36
N VAL A 132 16.29 -30.02 -0.75
CA VAL A 132 17.46 -30.08 -1.63
C VAL A 132 18.73 -30.37 -0.83
N ALA A 133 18.88 -29.73 0.33
CA ALA A 133 19.96 -29.97 1.30
C ALA A 133 21.37 -30.05 0.70
N THR A 134 21.75 -29.10 -0.16
CA THR A 134 23.11 -29.04 -0.72
C THR A 134 24.07 -28.23 0.18
N PRO A 135 25.35 -28.63 0.28
CA PRO A 135 26.35 -27.87 1.05
C PRO A 135 26.75 -26.54 0.42
N VAL A 136 26.73 -26.45 -0.92
CA VAL A 136 27.19 -25.26 -1.65
C VAL A 136 26.07 -24.22 -1.69
N ARG A 137 26.29 -23.07 -1.02
CA ARG A 137 25.35 -21.95 -0.99
C ARG A 137 26.05 -20.61 -1.20
N PRO A 138 26.21 -20.15 -2.45
CA PRO A 138 26.96 -18.94 -2.76
C PRO A 138 26.43 -17.68 -2.07
N LEU A 139 25.11 -17.62 -1.84
CA LEU A 139 24.44 -16.45 -1.26
C LEU A 139 24.29 -16.53 0.27
N LEU A 140 24.73 -17.62 0.91
CA LEU A 140 24.60 -17.79 2.36
C LEU A 140 25.25 -16.66 3.18
N PRO A 141 26.48 -16.20 2.89
CA PRO A 141 27.09 -15.09 3.63
C PRO A 141 26.29 -13.79 3.52
N LEU A 142 25.79 -13.47 2.32
CA LEU A 142 24.94 -12.29 2.10
C LEU A 142 23.60 -12.43 2.83
N GLY A 143 23.00 -13.63 2.80
CA GLY A 143 21.77 -13.94 3.51
C GLY A 143 21.91 -13.77 5.03
N ILE A 144 23.00 -14.27 5.62
CA ILE A 144 23.33 -14.09 7.04
C ILE A 144 23.51 -12.60 7.36
N ALA A 145 24.25 -11.85 6.53
CA ALA A 145 24.50 -10.43 6.76
C ALA A 145 23.19 -9.62 6.76
N LEU A 146 22.30 -9.87 5.78
CA LEU A 146 21.00 -9.21 5.70
C LEU A 146 20.08 -9.62 6.85
N TRP A 147 20.06 -10.90 7.20
CA TRP A 147 19.28 -11.40 8.33
C TRP A 147 19.73 -10.75 9.64
N LEU A 148 21.04 -10.70 9.90
CA LEU A 148 21.59 -10.09 11.10
C LEU A 148 21.28 -8.59 11.17
N ALA A 149 21.45 -7.87 10.06
CA ALA A 149 21.06 -6.46 9.98
C ALA A 149 19.56 -6.27 10.26
N GLY A 150 18.71 -7.14 9.70
CA GLY A 150 17.28 -7.15 9.94
C GLY A 150 16.92 -7.33 11.41
N VAL A 151 17.44 -8.38 12.06
CA VAL A 151 17.23 -8.66 13.49
C VAL A 151 17.68 -7.49 14.36
N ILE A 152 18.84 -6.89 14.08
CA ILE A 152 19.37 -5.75 14.83
C ILE A 152 18.46 -4.53 14.67
N ILE A 153 18.09 -4.17 13.43
CA ILE A 153 17.20 -3.03 13.15
C ILE A 153 15.86 -3.23 13.86
N GLU A 154 15.30 -4.44 13.77
CA GLU A 154 14.03 -4.79 14.39
C GLU A 154 14.09 -4.66 15.92
N ALA A 155 15.08 -5.29 16.56
CA ALA A 155 15.26 -5.25 18.01
C ALA A 155 15.51 -3.82 18.54
N VAL A 156 16.34 -3.03 17.85
CA VAL A 156 16.63 -1.64 18.24
C VAL A 156 15.39 -0.76 18.07
N ALA A 157 14.65 -0.91 16.98
CA ALA A 157 13.42 -0.16 16.72
C ALA A 157 12.35 -0.44 17.79
N ASP A 158 12.16 -1.71 18.12
CA ASP A 158 11.25 -2.18 19.16
C ASP A 158 11.64 -1.61 20.53
N LEU A 159 12.93 -1.65 20.90
CA LEU A 159 13.43 -1.12 22.16
C LEU A 159 13.25 0.41 22.24
N GLN A 160 13.52 1.14 21.16
CA GLN A 160 13.29 2.59 21.08
C GLN A 160 11.81 2.91 21.31
N LEU A 161 10.90 2.15 20.68
CA LEU A 161 9.45 2.34 20.83
C LEU A 161 8.97 2.02 22.25
N GLN A 162 9.45 0.94 22.85
CA GLN A 162 9.12 0.57 24.23
C GLN A 162 9.56 1.65 25.22
N ARG A 163 10.82 2.11 25.12
CA ARG A 163 11.35 3.18 25.97
C ARG A 163 10.56 4.48 25.80
N PHE A 164 10.24 4.84 24.56
CA PHE A 164 9.42 6.02 24.29
C PHE A 164 8.03 5.92 24.92
N ARG A 165 7.36 4.77 24.82
CA ARG A 165 6.04 4.57 25.45
C ARG A 165 6.08 4.68 26.96
N ALA A 166 7.18 4.26 27.59
CA ALA A 166 7.37 4.33 29.04
C ALA A 166 7.75 5.74 29.54
N THR A 167 8.41 6.55 28.70
CA THR A 167 8.97 7.87 29.09
C THR A 167 8.19 9.07 28.58
N ARG A 168 7.30 8.89 27.60
CA ARG A 168 6.46 9.96 27.05
C ARG A 168 5.65 10.64 28.15
N LYS A 169 5.60 11.97 28.11
CA LYS A 169 4.87 12.80 29.08
C LYS A 169 3.42 13.01 28.66
N THR A 170 3.16 13.04 27.36
CA THR A 170 1.81 13.26 26.83
C THR A 170 1.43 12.19 25.81
N ALA A 171 0.12 11.98 25.63
CA ALA A 171 -0.38 11.03 24.63
C ALA A 171 -0.10 11.48 23.19
N GLU A 172 0.12 12.78 22.97
CA GLU A 172 0.28 13.43 21.67
C GLU A 172 1.71 13.36 21.11
N GLU A 173 2.72 13.13 21.97
CA GLU A 173 4.12 13.02 21.55
C GLU A 173 4.31 11.94 20.47
N VAL A 174 5.23 12.22 19.54
CA VAL A 174 5.57 11.35 18.40
C VAL A 174 7.05 10.96 18.51
N LEU A 175 7.34 9.67 18.33
CA LEU A 175 8.71 9.18 18.27
C LEU A 175 9.28 9.44 16.88
N ASP A 176 10.16 10.43 16.76
CA ASP A 176 10.80 10.83 15.51
C ASP A 176 12.34 10.85 15.57
N THR A 177 12.92 10.19 16.58
CA THR A 177 14.36 10.06 16.81
C THR A 177 14.85 8.62 16.60
N GLY A 178 16.17 8.40 16.61
CA GLY A 178 16.76 7.07 16.39
C GLY A 178 16.42 6.50 15.01
N LEU A 179 16.06 5.22 14.94
CA LEU A 179 15.65 4.57 13.69
C LEU A 179 14.30 5.11 13.18
N TRP A 180 13.43 5.54 14.10
CA TRP A 180 12.14 6.13 13.79
C TRP A 180 12.27 7.49 13.09
N ARG A 181 13.44 8.13 13.13
CA ARG A 181 13.73 9.29 12.28
C ARG A 181 13.74 8.95 10.78
N TYR A 182 14.19 7.74 10.45
CA TYR A 182 14.48 7.32 9.07
C TYR A 182 13.34 6.52 8.44
N SER A 183 12.53 5.84 9.27
CA SER A 183 11.34 5.12 8.83
C SER A 183 10.23 5.26 9.86
N ARG A 184 8.99 5.27 9.41
CA ARG A 184 7.80 5.21 10.27
C ARG A 184 7.55 3.83 10.85
N HIS A 185 8.11 2.78 10.25
CA HIS A 185 8.01 1.40 10.71
C HIS A 185 9.36 0.70 10.55
N PRO A 186 10.41 1.15 11.26
CA PRO A 186 11.76 0.60 11.10
C PRO A 186 11.83 -0.87 11.54
N ASN A 187 11.03 -1.28 12.51
CA ASN A 187 10.92 -2.69 12.90
C ASN A 187 10.39 -3.58 11.76
N TYR A 188 9.41 -3.11 10.99
CA TYR A 188 8.88 -3.86 9.86
C TYR A 188 9.88 -3.92 8.69
N PHE A 189 10.71 -2.89 8.54
CA PHE A 189 11.82 -2.95 7.60
C PHE A 189 12.86 -4.00 8.02
N GLY A 190 13.18 -4.07 9.33
CA GLY A 190 14.03 -5.12 9.89
C GLY A 190 13.48 -6.52 9.63
N ASP A 191 12.19 -6.75 9.86
CA ASP A 191 11.48 -8.00 9.54
C ASP A 191 11.59 -8.33 8.04
N ALA A 192 11.32 -7.38 7.15
CA ALA A 192 11.52 -7.63 5.71
C ALA A 192 12.96 -8.02 5.36
N LEU A 193 13.98 -7.39 5.95
CA LEU A 193 15.38 -7.78 5.74
C LEU A 193 15.68 -9.19 6.24
N VAL A 194 15.06 -9.62 7.35
CA VAL A 194 15.14 -11.01 7.82
C VAL A 194 14.66 -11.97 6.75
N TRP A 195 13.51 -11.70 6.12
CA TRP A 195 12.98 -12.56 5.06
C TRP A 195 13.80 -12.55 3.78
N TRP A 196 14.35 -11.39 3.40
CA TRP A 196 15.30 -11.30 2.29
C TRP A 196 16.56 -12.12 2.59
N GLY A 197 17.07 -12.03 3.82
CA GLY A 197 18.22 -12.81 4.29
C GLY A 197 17.96 -14.31 4.27
N LEU A 198 16.80 -14.76 4.79
CA LEU A 198 16.40 -16.17 4.78
C LEU A 198 16.25 -16.72 3.36
N ALA A 199 15.59 -15.99 2.46
CA ALA A 199 15.43 -16.43 1.08
C ALA A 199 16.78 -16.61 0.37
N LEU A 200 17.69 -15.63 0.50
CA LEU A 200 19.01 -15.70 -0.11
C LEU A 200 19.88 -16.80 0.53
N ALA A 201 19.79 -17.00 1.84
CA ALA A 201 20.51 -18.07 2.54
C ALA A 201 20.00 -19.49 2.21
N SER A 202 18.75 -19.59 1.76
CA SER A 202 18.12 -20.83 1.31
C SER A 202 18.46 -21.21 -0.13
N MET A 203 18.89 -20.27 -0.97
CA MET A 203 19.20 -20.52 -2.39
C MET A 203 20.50 -21.30 -2.57
N THR A 204 20.44 -22.27 -3.47
CA THR A 204 21.56 -23.14 -3.82
C THR A 204 22.07 -22.86 -5.24
N ASP A 205 21.17 -22.50 -6.16
CA ASP A 205 21.49 -22.12 -7.54
C ASP A 205 20.55 -21.01 -8.09
N VAL A 206 20.68 -20.71 -9.39
CA VAL A 206 19.85 -19.71 -10.09
C VAL A 206 18.41 -20.18 -10.28
N GLY A 207 18.17 -21.49 -10.33
CA GLY A 207 16.83 -22.09 -10.41
C GLY A 207 16.00 -21.82 -9.16
N ASP A 208 16.64 -21.57 -8.01
CA ASP A 208 15.99 -21.20 -6.75
C ASP A 208 15.47 -19.75 -6.68
N ALA A 209 15.58 -18.96 -7.76
CA ALA A 209 15.14 -17.56 -7.78
C ALA A 209 13.65 -17.36 -7.40
N TRP A 210 12.82 -18.40 -7.54
CA TRP A 210 11.42 -18.38 -7.09
C TRP A 210 11.29 -18.13 -5.58
N MET A 211 12.32 -18.42 -4.78
CA MET A 211 12.32 -18.20 -3.32
C MET A 211 12.19 -16.72 -2.94
N ILE A 212 12.48 -15.78 -3.86
CA ILE A 212 12.28 -14.34 -3.67
C ILE A 212 10.80 -13.97 -3.51
N VAL A 213 9.88 -14.82 -3.96
CA VAL A 213 8.43 -14.59 -3.76
C VAL A 213 8.10 -14.46 -2.27
N SER A 214 8.77 -15.22 -1.40
CA SER A 214 8.58 -15.15 0.05
C SER A 214 8.83 -13.74 0.64
N PRO A 215 10.03 -13.13 0.51
CA PRO A 215 10.27 -11.80 1.04
C PRO A 215 9.47 -10.70 0.33
N ILE A 216 9.12 -10.87 -0.95
CA ILE A 216 8.19 -9.95 -1.63
C ILE A 216 6.83 -9.98 -0.95
N LEU A 217 6.25 -11.17 -0.78
CA LEU A 217 4.96 -11.34 -0.11
C LEU A 217 5.02 -10.78 1.30
N MET A 218 6.04 -11.14 2.09
CA MET A 218 6.17 -10.61 3.45
C MET A 218 6.26 -9.08 3.47
N THR A 219 7.05 -8.48 2.57
CA THR A 219 7.16 -7.02 2.46
C THR A 219 5.80 -6.37 2.13
N VAL A 220 5.03 -6.97 1.22
CA VAL A 220 3.67 -6.51 0.88
C VAL A 220 2.73 -6.63 2.08
N PHE A 221 2.77 -7.74 2.80
CA PHE A 221 1.95 -7.96 4.00
C PHE A 221 2.27 -6.93 5.08
N LEU A 222 3.55 -6.75 5.39
CA LEU A 222 4.01 -5.77 6.38
C LEU A 222 3.63 -4.35 6.00
N ARG A 223 3.71 -3.99 4.71
CA ARG A 223 3.45 -2.63 4.26
C ARG A 223 1.97 -2.29 4.15
N PHE A 224 1.15 -3.22 3.68
CA PHE A 224 -0.22 -2.93 3.24
C PHE A 224 -1.32 -3.65 4.03
N ILE A 225 -1.03 -4.83 4.60
CA ILE A 225 -2.04 -5.73 5.16
C ILE A 225 -1.98 -5.79 6.70
N SER A 226 -0.80 -5.55 7.29
CA SER A 226 -0.50 -5.65 8.73
C SER A 226 -1.29 -4.71 9.66
N GLY A 227 -2.22 -3.91 9.15
CA GLY A 227 -2.98 -2.90 9.92
C GLY A 227 -2.23 -1.58 10.13
N VAL A 228 -0.99 -1.45 9.64
CA VAL A 228 -0.21 -0.19 9.69
C VAL A 228 -0.95 0.97 9.05
N THR A 229 -1.64 0.74 7.94
CA THR A 229 -2.42 1.77 7.25
C THR A 229 -3.54 2.33 8.14
N LEU A 230 -4.24 1.45 8.87
CA LEU A 230 -5.28 1.85 9.82
C LEU A 230 -4.68 2.57 11.04
N LEU A 231 -3.59 2.02 11.60
CA LEU A 231 -2.86 2.64 12.71
C LEU A 231 -2.39 4.04 12.35
N GLU A 232 -1.77 4.23 11.18
CA GLU A 232 -1.30 5.54 10.71
C GLU A 232 -2.44 6.53 10.54
N ARG A 233 -3.59 6.10 9.99
CA ARG A 233 -4.79 6.94 9.88
C ARG A 233 -5.30 7.37 11.25
N THR A 234 -5.38 6.45 12.21
CA THR A 234 -5.81 6.77 13.58
C THR A 234 -4.82 7.69 14.28
N LEU A 235 -3.51 7.47 14.13
CA LEU A 235 -2.48 8.34 14.71
C LEU A 235 -2.50 9.74 14.07
N ALA A 236 -2.64 9.84 12.75
CA ALA A 236 -2.77 11.11 12.04
C ALA A 236 -4.01 11.91 12.47
N ALA A 237 -5.11 11.23 12.78
CA ALA A 237 -6.33 11.85 13.27
C ALA A 237 -6.21 12.31 14.74
N ARG A 238 -5.53 11.53 15.59
CA ARG A 238 -5.43 11.81 17.03
C ARG A 238 -4.27 12.73 17.41
N LYS A 239 -3.19 12.75 16.62
CA LYS A 239 -1.94 13.44 16.95
C LYS A 239 -1.60 14.48 15.89
N PRO A 240 -1.78 15.79 16.17
CA PRO A 240 -1.48 16.85 15.22
C PRO A 240 -0.06 16.76 14.64
N GLY A 241 0.95 16.52 15.49
CA GLY A 241 2.36 16.40 15.09
C GLY A 241 2.70 15.14 14.28
N TYR A 242 1.81 14.15 14.21
CA TYR A 242 2.05 12.92 13.45
C TYR A 242 1.93 13.13 11.93
N ARG A 243 1.07 14.06 11.49
CA ARG A 243 0.96 14.41 10.06
C ARG A 243 2.26 15.01 9.54
N ASP A 244 2.88 15.90 10.32
CA ASP A 244 4.19 16.48 10.00
C ASP A 244 5.30 15.42 9.97
N TYR A 245 5.22 14.42 10.85
CA TYR A 245 6.14 13.27 10.85
C TYR A 245 5.95 12.38 9.62
N MET A 246 4.71 12.08 9.23
CA MET A 246 4.39 11.31 8.03
C MET A 246 4.88 11.98 6.74
N ALA A 247 4.83 13.31 6.68
CA ALA A 247 5.27 14.07 5.51
C ALA A 247 6.79 14.02 5.30
N ARG A 248 7.57 14.00 6.39
CA ARG A 248 9.04 14.02 6.32
C ARG A 248 9.70 12.64 6.36
N THR A 249 9.04 11.65 6.97
CA THR A 249 9.64 10.34 7.24
C THR A 249 9.10 9.26 6.32
N SER A 250 10.02 8.46 5.77
CA SER A 250 9.70 7.36 4.87
C SER A 250 8.73 6.37 5.53
N PRO A 251 7.70 5.90 4.82
CA PRO A 251 6.74 4.95 5.36
C PRO A 251 7.31 3.59 5.76
N PHE A 252 8.46 3.19 5.21
CA PHE A 252 8.95 1.81 5.36
C PHE A 252 10.46 1.72 5.28
N MET A 253 11.06 2.23 4.20
CA MET A 253 12.52 2.18 4.05
C MET A 253 13.23 3.14 5.00
N LEU A 254 14.39 2.76 5.53
CA LEU A 254 15.28 3.65 6.28
C LEU A 254 15.88 4.69 5.32
N ARG A 255 15.30 5.89 5.27
CA ARG A 255 15.76 7.00 4.43
C ARG A 255 15.90 8.27 5.26
N PRO A 256 16.91 9.13 5.00
CA PRO A 256 17.00 10.43 5.65
C PRO A 256 15.68 11.21 5.52
N PRO A 257 15.22 11.89 6.59
CA PRO A 257 13.97 12.64 6.54
C PRO A 257 14.07 13.78 5.53
N LYS A 258 12.99 14.01 4.78
CA LYS A 258 12.91 15.11 3.80
C LYS A 258 13.03 16.46 4.53
N ARG A 259 13.89 17.36 4.03
CA ARG A 259 13.96 18.73 4.55
C ARG A 259 12.69 19.48 4.16
N ARG A 260 12.20 20.36 5.05
CA ARG A 260 10.97 21.16 4.87
C ARG A 260 10.98 22.01 3.58
N THR A 261 12.15 22.20 2.99
CA THR A 261 12.41 22.96 1.74
C THR A 261 12.31 22.13 0.46
N ASP A 262 12.27 20.80 0.51
CA ASP A 262 12.17 19.94 -0.68
C ASP A 262 10.71 19.71 -1.13
N ARG A 263 9.87 20.75 -0.99
CA ARG A 263 8.47 20.76 -1.47
C ARG A 263 8.36 20.90 -2.99
N HIS A 264 9.47 21.06 -3.70
CA HIS A 264 9.51 21.11 -5.15
C HIS A 264 10.26 19.89 -5.71
N GLY A 265 9.48 18.88 -6.10
CA GLY A 265 9.95 17.79 -6.95
C GLY A 265 10.14 16.45 -6.23
N ARG A 266 9.46 15.43 -6.75
CA ARG A 266 9.72 13.98 -6.50
C ARG A 266 9.06 13.34 -5.27
N THR A 267 7.76 13.54 -5.08
CA THR A 267 6.92 12.43 -4.61
C THR A 267 6.03 12.01 -5.77
N THR A 268 6.29 10.84 -6.35
CA THR A 268 5.37 10.22 -7.32
C THR A 268 4.20 9.68 -6.50
N SER A 269 3.16 10.50 -6.31
CA SER A 269 1.91 10.08 -5.66
C SER A 269 1.40 8.79 -6.32
N LEU A 270 0.69 7.95 -5.56
CA LEU A 270 -0.02 6.78 -6.08
C LEU A 270 -0.96 7.16 -7.23
N LEU A 271 -1.44 8.41 -7.26
CA LEU A 271 -2.15 8.96 -8.40
C LEU A 271 -1.25 9.25 -9.60
N LEU A 272 -0.02 9.72 -9.43
CA LEU A 272 0.93 9.88 -10.55
C LEU A 272 1.31 8.51 -11.14
N LEU A 273 1.45 7.48 -10.31
CA LEU A 273 1.56 6.09 -10.75
C LEU A 273 0.28 5.59 -11.42
N ALA A 274 -0.90 5.97 -10.90
CA ALA A 274 -2.18 5.65 -11.51
C ALA A 274 -2.42 6.37 -12.84
N CYS A 275 -1.89 7.58 -13.02
CA CYS A 275 -1.89 8.28 -14.30
C CYS A 275 -0.96 7.61 -15.31
N ALA A 276 0.23 7.17 -14.87
CA ALA A 276 1.23 6.58 -15.77
C ALA A 276 0.95 5.10 -16.15
N LEU A 277 0.28 4.34 -15.28
CA LEU A 277 0.03 2.89 -15.45
C LEU A 277 -1.46 2.54 -15.42
N GLY A 278 -2.33 3.53 -15.62
CA GLY A 278 -3.77 3.32 -15.64
C GLY A 278 -4.30 2.99 -17.04
N VAL A 279 -5.48 2.40 -17.08
CA VAL A 279 -6.16 2.05 -18.33
C VAL A 279 -7.63 2.47 -18.26
N ALA A 280 -8.14 3.03 -19.36
CA ALA A 280 -9.55 3.37 -19.50
C ALA A 280 -10.43 2.10 -19.64
N SER A 281 -11.46 1.96 -18.81
CA SER A 281 -12.47 0.89 -18.89
C SER A 281 -13.87 1.44 -19.20
N SER A 282 -14.80 0.59 -19.63
CA SER A 282 -16.20 0.96 -19.80
C SER A 282 -16.82 1.41 -18.47
N SER A 283 -17.62 2.47 -18.51
CA SER A 283 -18.46 2.93 -17.39
C SER A 283 -19.87 2.34 -17.56
N PRO A 284 -20.59 1.98 -16.47
CA PRO A 284 -22.02 1.68 -16.56
C PRO A 284 -22.80 2.90 -17.08
N ALA A 285 -23.69 2.69 -18.05
CA ALA A 285 -24.43 3.76 -18.71
C ALA A 285 -25.32 4.53 -17.71
N SER A 286 -25.13 5.85 -17.61
CA SER A 286 -26.00 6.77 -16.88
C SER A 286 -26.76 7.61 -17.89
N THR A 287 -28.07 7.41 -18.00
CA THR A 287 -28.98 8.17 -18.85
C THR A 287 -29.20 9.58 -18.30
N ARG A 288 -28.61 10.59 -18.97
CA ARG A 288 -29.07 11.97 -18.93
C ARG A 288 -29.18 12.46 -20.38
N ASP A 289 -30.33 13.02 -20.71
CA ASP A 289 -30.67 13.41 -22.08
C ASP A 289 -29.81 14.58 -22.59
N GLY A 290 -29.22 14.39 -23.77
CA GLY A 290 -28.92 15.46 -24.73
C GLY A 290 -27.64 16.28 -24.59
N LEU A 291 -26.77 16.05 -23.59
CA LEU A 291 -25.57 16.89 -23.35
C LEU A 291 -24.25 16.11 -23.28
N LEU A 292 -24.24 14.81 -23.54
CA LEU A 292 -23.09 13.95 -23.27
C LEU A 292 -22.18 13.79 -24.50
N CYS A 293 -20.93 14.25 -24.39
CA CYS A 293 -19.90 13.91 -25.37
C CYS A 293 -19.34 12.51 -25.13
N GLY A 294 -19.06 12.12 -23.89
CA GLY A 294 -18.56 10.78 -23.61
C GLY A 294 -18.30 10.52 -22.13
N GLU A 295 -18.23 9.25 -21.77
CA GLU A 295 -17.99 8.79 -20.39
C GLU A 295 -17.11 7.53 -20.38
N THR A 296 -16.16 7.49 -19.45
CA THR A 296 -15.27 6.35 -19.24
C THR A 296 -14.77 6.30 -17.79
N SER A 297 -14.32 5.13 -17.35
CA SER A 297 -13.68 4.98 -16.03
C SER A 297 -12.17 4.86 -16.18
N TRP A 298 -11.42 5.34 -15.19
CA TRP A 298 -9.97 5.18 -15.09
C TRP A 298 -9.60 4.21 -13.97
N ARG A 299 -8.78 3.21 -14.29
CA ARG A 299 -8.36 2.16 -13.34
C ARG A 299 -6.83 2.04 -13.27
N TYR A 300 -6.28 1.91 -12.07
CA TYR A 300 -4.86 1.61 -11.87
C TYR A 300 -4.57 0.13 -12.15
N LEU A 301 -3.57 -0.15 -12.99
CA LEU A 301 -3.20 -1.50 -13.46
C LEU A 301 -4.40 -2.33 -13.98
N GLY A 302 -5.47 -1.66 -14.44
CA GLY A 302 -6.72 -2.29 -14.89
C GLY A 302 -7.61 -2.87 -13.78
N LEU A 303 -7.17 -2.88 -12.52
CA LEU A 303 -7.85 -3.57 -11.41
C LEU A 303 -8.55 -2.61 -10.45
N ILE A 304 -7.89 -1.51 -10.07
CA ILE A 304 -8.37 -0.65 -8.98
C ILE A 304 -9.06 0.60 -9.57
N PRO A 305 -10.36 0.83 -9.32
CA PRO A 305 -11.06 2.02 -9.83
C PRO A 305 -10.57 3.29 -9.14
N VAL A 306 -10.21 4.31 -9.94
CA VAL A 306 -9.68 5.59 -9.43
C VAL A 306 -10.73 6.69 -9.55
N PHE A 307 -11.24 6.93 -10.76
CA PHE A 307 -12.33 7.87 -11.00
C PHE A 307 -13.13 7.49 -12.25
N ASP A 308 -14.38 7.92 -12.28
CA ASP A 308 -15.19 7.99 -13.50
C ASP A 308 -15.10 9.41 -14.05
N ILE A 309 -14.93 9.56 -15.36
CA ILE A 309 -14.81 10.85 -16.03
C ILE A 309 -15.83 10.99 -17.14
N ARG A 310 -16.43 12.19 -17.20
CA ARG A 310 -17.49 12.54 -18.14
C ARG A 310 -17.22 13.91 -18.75
N LEU A 311 -17.39 14.01 -20.06
CA LEU A 311 -17.39 15.28 -20.80
C LEU A 311 -18.80 15.60 -21.30
N GLU A 312 -19.30 16.78 -20.92
CA GLU A 312 -20.60 17.29 -21.34
C GLU A 312 -20.43 18.61 -22.11
N ARG A 313 -21.17 18.75 -23.21
CA ARG A 313 -21.24 19.96 -24.04
C ARG A 313 -22.66 20.10 -24.62
N PRO A 314 -23.09 21.32 -25.01
CA PRO A 314 -24.35 21.51 -25.72
C PRO A 314 -24.48 20.62 -26.96
N ALA A 315 -25.70 20.16 -27.28
CA ALA A 315 -25.96 19.29 -28.44
C ALA A 315 -25.53 19.91 -29.79
N SER A 316 -25.50 21.24 -29.89
CA SER A 316 -25.02 21.97 -31.07
C SER A 316 -23.48 22.06 -31.17
N ALA A 317 -22.74 21.74 -30.10
CA ALA A 317 -21.29 21.91 -30.02
C ALA A 317 -20.52 20.63 -30.40
N ALA A 318 -19.32 20.78 -30.96
CA ALA A 318 -18.49 19.65 -31.37
C ALA A 318 -17.81 18.97 -30.16
N CYS A 319 -17.71 17.64 -30.11
CA CYS A 319 -17.02 16.97 -29.00
C CYS A 319 -15.50 16.86 -29.17
N ALA A 320 -14.97 17.20 -30.35
CA ALA A 320 -13.54 17.14 -30.65
C ALA A 320 -12.76 18.24 -29.90
N PHE A 321 -11.61 17.87 -29.34
CA PHE A 321 -10.68 18.79 -28.68
C PHE A 321 -9.44 19.01 -29.56
N PRO A 322 -8.90 20.24 -29.70
CA PRO A 322 -9.37 21.49 -29.10
C PRO A 322 -10.75 21.90 -29.61
N PHE A 323 -11.56 22.50 -28.73
CA PHE A 323 -12.94 22.87 -29.07
C PHE A 323 -12.96 24.00 -30.11
N PRO A 324 -13.61 23.81 -31.28
CA PRO A 324 -13.58 24.77 -32.38
C PRO A 324 -14.57 25.94 -32.19
N ASP A 325 -15.52 25.79 -31.27
CA ASP A 325 -16.63 26.70 -31.04
C ASP A 325 -16.49 27.41 -29.68
N SER A 326 -17.29 28.45 -29.46
CA SER A 326 -17.31 29.22 -28.21
C SER A 326 -18.33 28.71 -27.19
N GLU A 327 -18.78 27.46 -27.33
CA GLU A 327 -19.74 26.85 -26.42
C GLU A 327 -19.04 26.32 -25.15
N PRO A 328 -19.72 26.33 -23.99
CA PRO A 328 -19.13 25.84 -22.76
C PRO A 328 -18.80 24.35 -22.82
N ALA A 329 -17.85 23.94 -21.99
CA ALA A 329 -17.50 22.54 -21.78
C ALA A 329 -17.46 22.22 -20.28
N GLU A 330 -18.01 21.07 -19.91
CA GLU A 330 -18.06 20.60 -18.53
C GLU A 330 -17.41 19.22 -18.42
N LEU A 331 -16.37 19.11 -17.58
CA LEU A 331 -15.68 17.87 -17.29
C LEU A 331 -15.92 17.50 -15.83
N GLU A 332 -16.61 16.38 -15.60
CA GLU A 332 -16.90 15.85 -14.26
C GLU A 332 -16.03 14.62 -13.98
N LEU A 333 -15.38 14.61 -12.82
CA LEU A 333 -14.60 13.50 -12.28
C LEU A 333 -15.24 13.03 -10.97
N THR A 334 -15.73 11.79 -10.93
CA THR A 334 -16.26 11.13 -9.74
C THR A 334 -15.22 10.18 -9.18
N TYR A 335 -14.66 10.49 -8.01
CA TYR A 335 -13.56 9.72 -7.44
C TYR A 335 -14.04 8.48 -6.69
N ARG A 336 -13.35 7.36 -6.89
CA ARG A 336 -13.58 6.08 -6.20
C ARG A 336 -12.59 5.82 -5.08
N VAL A 337 -11.59 6.68 -4.93
CA VAL A 337 -10.55 6.66 -3.89
C VAL A 337 -10.50 8.00 -3.15
N SER A 338 -9.92 8.00 -1.95
CA SER A 338 -9.63 9.23 -1.22
C SER A 338 -8.30 9.82 -1.64
N ILE A 339 -8.23 11.14 -1.79
CA ILE A 339 -7.09 11.86 -2.35
C ILE A 339 -6.86 13.14 -1.55
N ASP A 340 -5.62 13.36 -1.10
CA ASP A 340 -5.23 14.58 -0.41
C ASP A 340 -5.14 15.76 -1.39
N ARG A 341 -5.52 16.96 -0.93
CA ARG A 341 -5.45 18.22 -1.70
C ARG A 341 -4.10 18.43 -2.39
N ASP A 342 -3.00 18.19 -1.66
CA ASP A 342 -1.66 18.50 -2.15
C ASP A 342 -1.26 17.60 -3.33
N ASP A 343 -1.82 16.39 -3.42
CA ASP A 343 -1.64 15.52 -4.58
C ASP A 343 -2.30 16.10 -5.83
N PHE A 344 -3.50 16.68 -5.71
CA PHE A 344 -4.14 17.39 -6.83
C PHE A 344 -3.32 18.57 -7.31
N VAL A 345 -2.77 19.37 -6.40
CA VAL A 345 -1.92 20.52 -6.74
C VAL A 345 -0.73 20.07 -7.60
N GLU A 346 -0.07 18.99 -7.22
CA GLU A 346 1.09 18.47 -7.94
C GLU A 346 0.72 17.82 -9.27
N ILE A 347 -0.35 17.01 -9.30
CA ILE A 347 -0.83 16.35 -10.52
C ILE A 347 -1.28 17.39 -11.54
N THR A 348 -2.03 18.41 -11.13
CA THR A 348 -2.49 19.47 -12.04
C THR A 348 -1.32 20.28 -12.56
N ARG A 349 -0.32 20.60 -11.72
CA ARG A 349 0.90 21.29 -12.16
C ARG A 349 1.65 20.48 -13.22
N ARG A 350 1.94 19.20 -12.95
CA ARG A 350 2.63 18.35 -13.92
C ARG A 350 1.79 18.12 -15.16
N GLY A 351 0.51 17.81 -14.99
CA GLY A 351 -0.43 17.53 -16.06
C GLY A 351 -0.50 18.67 -17.06
N ILE A 352 -0.64 19.92 -16.61
CA ILE A 352 -0.62 21.08 -17.52
C ILE A 352 0.70 21.16 -18.26
N CYS A 353 1.84 20.99 -17.58
CA CYS A 353 3.15 21.12 -18.21
C CYS A 353 3.54 19.93 -19.10
N THR A 354 2.91 18.77 -18.93
CA THR A 354 3.08 17.59 -19.81
C THR A 354 2.16 17.66 -21.02
N ALA A 355 0.91 18.09 -20.83
CA ALA A 355 -0.11 18.09 -21.88
C ALA A 355 -0.07 19.32 -22.80
N ASN A 356 0.82 20.28 -22.52
CA ASN A 356 0.92 21.54 -23.26
C ASN A 356 2.40 21.88 -23.55
N PRO A 357 2.66 22.70 -24.59
CA PRO A 357 4.00 23.19 -24.89
C PRO A 357 4.65 23.91 -23.68
N PRO A 358 5.99 23.85 -23.52
CA PRO A 358 6.69 24.44 -22.38
C PRO A 358 6.39 25.93 -22.16
N GLU A 359 6.14 26.68 -23.22
CA GLU A 359 5.82 28.12 -23.19
C GLU A 359 4.50 28.37 -22.45
N VAL A 360 3.51 27.49 -22.66
CA VAL A 360 2.19 27.58 -22.01
C VAL A 360 2.31 27.32 -20.51
N CYS A 361 3.12 26.33 -20.12
CA CYS A 361 3.39 26.03 -18.71
C CYS A 361 3.99 27.26 -17.99
N ASN A 362 4.92 27.98 -18.62
CA ASN A 362 5.57 29.15 -18.02
C ASN A 362 4.60 30.34 -17.86
N VAL A 363 3.76 30.61 -18.86
CA VAL A 363 2.80 31.72 -18.82
C VAL A 363 1.69 31.48 -17.78
N LEU A 364 1.27 30.22 -17.58
CA LEU A 364 0.13 29.88 -16.75
C LEU A 364 0.43 29.74 -15.24
N GLN A 365 1.65 30.04 -14.77
CA GLN A 365 2.02 29.85 -13.36
C GLN A 365 1.09 30.60 -12.39
N SER A 366 0.79 31.88 -12.66
CA SER A 366 -0.08 32.68 -11.78
C SER A 366 -1.55 32.22 -11.78
N PRO A 367 -2.22 32.00 -12.93
CA PRO A 367 -3.53 31.35 -12.98
C PRO A 367 -3.56 29.98 -12.30
N LEU A 368 -2.54 29.15 -12.51
CA LEU A 368 -2.41 27.82 -11.93
C LEU A 368 -2.29 27.87 -10.40
N GLN A 369 -1.54 28.83 -9.85
CA GLN A 369 -1.45 29.00 -8.40
C GLN A 369 -2.81 29.33 -7.78
N ARG A 370 -3.58 30.23 -8.40
CA ARG A 370 -4.95 30.56 -7.95
C ARG A 370 -5.87 29.36 -8.04
N TRP A 371 -5.80 28.60 -9.13
CA TRP A 371 -6.57 27.36 -9.30
C TRP A 371 -6.23 26.32 -8.23
N ASN A 372 -4.94 26.08 -8.00
CA ASN A 372 -4.46 25.11 -7.02
C ASN A 372 -4.87 25.46 -5.59
N ALA A 373 -5.08 26.74 -5.29
CA ALA A 373 -5.62 27.17 -3.99
C ALA A 373 -7.07 26.72 -3.75
N LEU A 374 -7.84 26.44 -4.81
CA LEU A 374 -9.24 26.00 -4.73
C LEU A 374 -9.39 24.53 -4.34
N TYR A 375 -8.38 23.69 -4.56
CA TYR A 375 -8.48 22.26 -4.24
C TYR A 375 -8.67 22.01 -2.75
N GLN A 376 -9.49 21.00 -2.45
CA GLN A 376 -9.75 20.43 -1.14
C GLN A 376 -9.48 18.91 -1.16
N ASP A 377 -9.40 18.29 0.01
CA ASP A 377 -9.31 16.83 0.12
C ASP A 377 -10.56 16.17 -0.48
N ILE A 378 -10.38 15.02 -1.12
CA ILE A 378 -11.43 14.24 -1.78
C ILE A 378 -11.64 12.94 -1.01
N ALA A 379 -12.89 12.66 -0.64
CA ALA A 379 -13.31 11.35 -0.15
C ALA A 379 -13.74 10.45 -1.33
N SER A 380 -13.79 9.14 -1.09
CA SER A 380 -14.40 8.23 -2.09
C SER A 380 -15.88 8.59 -2.25
N GLY A 381 -16.32 8.76 -3.50
CA GLY A 381 -17.65 9.23 -3.87
C GLY A 381 -17.75 10.74 -4.15
N ASP A 382 -16.75 11.54 -3.77
CA ASP A 382 -16.76 12.98 -4.08
C ASP A 382 -16.59 13.23 -5.59
N ARG A 383 -17.16 14.34 -6.05
CA ARG A 383 -17.14 14.78 -7.46
C ARG A 383 -16.48 16.13 -7.61
N TYR A 384 -15.46 16.22 -8.47
CA TYR A 384 -15.01 17.49 -9.00
C TYR A 384 -15.58 17.73 -10.38
N ARG A 385 -16.05 18.96 -10.60
CA ARG A 385 -16.56 19.38 -11.89
C ARG A 385 -15.88 20.67 -12.32
N ILE A 386 -15.35 20.65 -13.53
CA ILE A 386 -14.62 21.75 -14.16
C ILE A 386 -15.49 22.29 -15.29
N ARG A 387 -15.85 23.56 -15.22
CA ARG A 387 -16.62 24.25 -16.26
C ARG A 387 -15.76 25.29 -16.95
N TRP A 388 -15.59 25.17 -18.25
CA TRP A 388 -14.92 26.15 -19.12
C TRP A 388 -15.94 26.95 -19.92
N GLU A 389 -15.85 28.28 -19.83
CA GLU A 389 -16.72 29.24 -20.52
C GLU A 389 -15.86 30.13 -21.45
N PRO A 390 -15.73 29.78 -22.75
CA PRO A 390 -14.82 30.47 -23.67
C PRO A 390 -15.11 31.98 -23.78
N ARG A 391 -16.39 32.36 -23.89
CA ARG A 391 -16.83 33.77 -24.05
C ARG A 391 -16.43 34.68 -22.89
N LEU A 392 -16.24 34.11 -21.70
CA LEU A 392 -15.84 34.83 -20.49
C LEU A 392 -14.37 34.59 -20.12
N ALA A 393 -13.65 33.79 -20.91
CA ALA A 393 -12.32 33.28 -20.59
C ALA A 393 -12.24 32.69 -19.16
N ARG A 394 -13.31 32.04 -18.69
CA ARG A 394 -13.50 31.68 -17.29
C ARG A 394 -13.55 30.16 -17.09
N THR A 395 -12.74 29.67 -16.16
CA THR A 395 -12.77 28.27 -15.71
C THR A 395 -13.21 28.22 -14.25
N CYS A 396 -14.26 27.46 -13.92
CA CYS A 396 -14.78 27.32 -12.56
C CYS A 396 -14.65 25.88 -12.06
N LEU A 397 -14.33 25.72 -10.77
CA LEU A 397 -14.27 24.43 -10.08
C LEU A 397 -15.45 24.27 -9.12
N PHE A 398 -16.08 23.12 -9.14
CA PHE A 398 -17.17 22.72 -8.24
C PHE A 398 -16.80 21.41 -7.54
N LYS A 399 -17.13 21.29 -6.25
CA LYS A 399 -17.07 20.05 -5.48
C LYS A 399 -18.46 19.69 -4.99
N ASN A 400 -18.96 18.51 -5.32
CA ASN A 400 -20.30 18.04 -4.92
C ASN A 400 -21.36 19.13 -5.13
N ASP A 401 -21.38 19.70 -6.34
CA ASP A 401 -22.28 20.78 -6.78
C ASP A 401 -22.06 22.17 -6.12
N LYS A 402 -21.18 22.28 -5.13
CA LYS A 402 -20.78 23.58 -4.55
C LYS A 402 -19.63 24.20 -5.33
N ARG A 403 -19.81 25.44 -5.81
CA ARG A 403 -18.74 26.20 -6.47
C ARG A 403 -17.64 26.57 -5.48
N LEU A 404 -16.40 26.17 -5.77
CA LEU A 404 -15.22 26.51 -4.96
C LEU A 404 -14.59 27.83 -5.39
N GLY A 405 -14.54 28.10 -6.70
CA GLY A 405 -14.00 29.35 -7.23
C GLY A 405 -13.81 29.29 -8.75
N CYS A 406 -13.34 30.39 -9.33
CA CYS A 406 -13.07 30.50 -10.76
C CYS A 406 -11.76 31.22 -11.03
N VAL A 407 -11.14 30.93 -12.17
CA VAL A 407 -9.96 31.60 -12.71
C VAL A 407 -10.31 32.13 -14.10
N THR A 408 -10.10 33.43 -14.31
CA THR A 408 -10.33 34.09 -15.60
C THR A 408 -8.98 34.24 -16.32
N HIS A 409 -8.77 33.45 -17.38
CA HIS A 409 -7.61 33.52 -18.25
C HIS A 409 -7.88 32.72 -19.55
N PRO A 410 -7.67 33.30 -20.75
CA PRO A 410 -8.11 32.70 -22.03
C PRO A 410 -7.48 31.34 -22.33
N HIS A 411 -6.22 31.15 -21.96
CA HIS A 411 -5.49 29.89 -22.20
C HIS A 411 -5.59 28.88 -21.06
N PHE A 412 -6.14 29.26 -19.90
CA PHE A 412 -6.07 28.40 -18.71
C PHE A 412 -7.04 27.22 -18.79
N GLY A 413 -8.30 27.45 -19.15
CA GLY A 413 -9.28 26.38 -19.33
C GLY A 413 -8.87 25.33 -20.35
N PRO A 414 -8.48 25.71 -21.58
CA PRO A 414 -7.99 24.77 -22.58
C PRO A 414 -6.78 23.98 -22.10
N ALA A 415 -5.79 24.64 -21.48
CA ALA A 415 -4.58 23.97 -21.00
C ALA A 415 -4.86 22.97 -19.86
N LEU A 416 -5.81 23.29 -18.98
CA LEU A 416 -6.25 22.39 -17.92
C LEU A 416 -7.01 21.18 -18.48
N LEU A 417 -7.90 21.38 -19.44
CA LEU A 417 -8.67 20.30 -20.07
C LEU A 417 -7.77 19.40 -20.94
N ALA A 418 -6.69 19.95 -21.50
CA ALA A 418 -5.71 19.19 -22.27
C ALA A 418 -5.08 18.03 -21.48
N ILE A 419 -5.06 18.09 -20.14
CA ILE A 419 -4.63 16.97 -19.28
C ILE A 419 -5.37 15.68 -19.66
N TRP A 420 -6.66 15.75 -19.97
CA TRP A 420 -7.46 14.57 -20.32
C TRP A 420 -7.77 14.49 -21.82
N LEU A 421 -7.92 15.64 -22.48
CA LEU A 421 -8.41 15.72 -23.86
C LEU A 421 -7.32 16.01 -24.89
N GLY A 422 -6.12 16.40 -24.46
CA GLY A 422 -5.02 16.78 -25.34
C GLY A 422 -4.33 15.60 -26.01
N PRO A 423 -3.59 15.83 -27.12
CA PRO A 423 -2.82 14.79 -27.81
C PRO A 423 -1.78 14.15 -26.89
N ASP A 424 -1.05 14.98 -26.13
CA ASP A 424 -0.03 14.63 -25.13
C ASP A 424 -0.58 14.55 -23.70
N GLY A 425 -1.92 14.45 -23.58
CA GLY A 425 -2.60 14.27 -22.31
C GLY A 425 -2.39 12.87 -21.72
N MET A 426 -3.20 12.55 -20.71
CA MET A 426 -3.10 11.36 -19.88
C MET A 426 -3.08 10.04 -20.65
N ASP A 427 -4.04 9.84 -21.57
CA ASP A 427 -4.13 8.62 -22.37
C ASP A 427 -4.98 8.79 -23.63
N ARG A 428 -4.55 8.17 -24.73
CA ARG A 428 -5.23 8.21 -26.02
C ARG A 428 -6.60 7.52 -26.01
N ARG A 429 -6.75 6.39 -25.32
CA ARG A 429 -8.04 5.66 -25.28
C ARG A 429 -9.06 6.42 -24.43
N LEU A 430 -8.63 7.00 -23.31
CA LEU A 430 -9.45 7.88 -22.48
C LEU A 430 -9.96 9.06 -23.30
N ARG A 431 -9.07 9.80 -23.98
CA ARG A 431 -9.43 10.92 -24.86
C ARG A 431 -10.47 10.51 -25.90
N ASN A 432 -10.18 9.47 -26.67
CA ASN A 432 -11.05 9.02 -27.75
C ASN A 432 -12.46 8.65 -27.24
N ARG A 433 -12.58 8.09 -26.03
CA ARG A 433 -13.88 7.76 -25.42
C ARG A 433 -14.65 8.97 -24.91
N LEU A 434 -13.95 10.01 -24.46
CA LEU A 434 -14.57 11.26 -23.99
C LEU A 434 -15.04 12.15 -25.14
N THR A 435 -14.33 12.12 -26.26
CA THR A 435 -14.65 12.94 -27.44
C THR A 435 -15.54 12.22 -28.47
N ALA A 436 -15.78 10.91 -28.30
CA ALA A 436 -16.70 10.14 -29.13
C ALA A 436 -18.14 10.35 -28.68
N ARG A 437 -18.84 11.29 -29.34
CA ARG A 437 -20.26 11.61 -29.09
C ARG A 437 -21.08 10.31 -28.96
N ARG A 438 -21.82 10.18 -27.85
CA ARG A 438 -22.66 9.03 -27.52
C ARG A 438 -24.14 9.31 -27.71
#